data_AF-A0A5B0RGY7-F1
#
_entry.id   AF-A0A5B0RGY7-F1
#
_cell.length_a   1.000
_cell.length_b   1.000
_cell.length_c   1.000
_cell.angle_alpha   90.00
_cell.angle_beta   90.00
_cell.angle_gamma   90.00
#
_symmetry.space_group_name_H-M   'P 1'
#
loop_
_entity.id
_entity.type
_entity.pdbx_description
1 polymer ?
#
loop_
_entity_poly.entity_id
_entity_poly.type
_entity_poly.pdbx_seq_one_letter_code
_entity_poly.pdbx_strand_id
1 'polypeptide(L)'
;MTSKVNTLKKKWLAYNNRAESYNSEFSPGRILATPTLDDVKAYGIDNVFWNMGALSHPDEPWAVDLNVQQGIWAYLTLTHCHDELRRIARETRQAIQWAIKIGGDLDQIENCLIAETQETDVPTEIHQRLTEICLVNHIPLSVLQLIFGRLAQKFCRLWMTWNTKCRKLLRWSENW
;
A
#
# COMPACT_ATOMS: atom_id res chain seq x y z
N MET A 1 40.54 -5.78 21.97
CA MET A 1 39.36 -6.64 22.11
C MET A 1 38.86 -7.03 20.73
N THR A 2 38.65 -8.33 20.48
CA THR A 2 38.14 -8.85 19.19
C THR A 2 36.75 -8.29 18.89
N SER A 3 36.47 -7.92 17.63
CA SER A 3 35.21 -7.31 17.18
C SER A 3 33.93 -7.96 17.76
N LYS A 4 33.91 -9.30 17.85
CA LYS A 4 32.81 -10.09 18.42
C LYS A 4 32.52 -9.79 19.90
N VAL A 5 33.56 -9.57 20.72
CA VAL A 5 33.43 -9.27 22.16
C VAL A 5 32.82 -7.88 22.38
N ASN A 6 33.17 -6.92 21.52
CA ASN A 6 32.58 -5.58 21.57
C ASN A 6 31.09 -5.61 21.19
N THR A 7 30.70 -6.42 20.20
CA THR A 7 29.30 -6.61 19.82
C THR A 7 28.49 -7.25 20.96
N LEU A 8 29.03 -8.29 21.60
CA LEU A 8 28.39 -8.93 22.76
C LEU A 8 28.19 -7.92 23.90
N LYS A 9 29.23 -7.15 24.26
CA LYS A 9 29.14 -6.13 25.31
C LYS A 9 28.06 -5.09 25.02
N LYS A 10 27.95 -4.61 23.77
CA LYS A 10 26.90 -3.67 23.36
C LYS A 10 25.49 -4.26 23.48
N LYS A 11 25.31 -5.51 23.06
CA LYS A 11 24.00 -6.20 23.14
C LYS A 11 23.61 -6.52 24.58
N TRP A 12 24.55 -6.97 25.39
CA TRP A 12 24.36 -7.20 26.82
C TRP A 12 23.95 -5.90 27.53
N LEU A 13 24.64 -4.79 27.29
CA LEU A 13 24.30 -3.50 27.90
C LEU A 13 22.88 -3.06 27.54
N ALA A 14 22.50 -3.21 26.25
CA ALA A 14 21.15 -2.87 25.81
C ALA A 14 20.08 -3.77 26.45
N TYR A 15 20.37 -5.06 26.66
CA TYR A 15 19.49 -5.96 27.39
C TYR A 15 19.37 -5.56 28.86
N ASN A 16 20.51 -5.37 29.55
CA ASN A 16 20.53 -5.11 30.99
C ASN A 16 19.77 -3.84 31.35
N ASN A 17 19.98 -2.76 30.60
CA ASN A 17 19.25 -1.51 30.79
C ASN A 17 17.73 -1.70 30.64
N ARG A 18 17.30 -2.50 29.65
CA ARG A 18 15.86 -2.76 29.41
C ARG A 18 15.26 -3.67 30.47
N ALA A 19 16.00 -4.68 30.92
CA ALA A 19 15.56 -5.58 31.98
C ALA A 19 15.43 -4.83 33.31
N GLU A 20 16.39 -3.95 33.64
CA GLU A 20 16.33 -3.08 34.81
C GLU A 20 15.15 -2.11 34.74
N SER A 21 14.97 -1.41 33.61
CA SER A 21 13.81 -0.53 33.41
C SER A 21 12.50 -1.30 33.59
N TYR A 22 12.35 -2.46 32.94
CA TYR A 22 11.14 -3.28 33.05
C TYR A 22 10.85 -3.71 34.48
N ASN A 23 11.86 -4.23 35.19
CA ASN A 23 11.74 -4.67 36.58
C ASN A 23 11.42 -3.52 37.55
N SER A 24 11.76 -2.28 37.19
CA SER A 24 11.52 -1.08 38.00
C SER A 24 10.18 -0.40 37.71
N GLU A 25 9.74 -0.40 36.44
CA GLU A 25 8.53 0.29 35.99
C GLU A 25 7.28 -0.58 36.13
N PHE A 26 7.45 -1.88 35.93
CA PHE A 26 6.38 -2.86 36.07
C PHE A 26 6.64 -3.66 37.35
N SER A 27 5.59 -4.14 38.02
CA SER A 27 5.69 -5.10 39.12
C SER A 27 5.44 -6.51 38.59
N PRO A 28 6.35 -7.09 37.77
CA PRO A 28 6.09 -8.37 37.13
C PRO A 28 6.10 -9.51 38.17
N GLY A 29 5.25 -10.51 37.95
CA GLY A 29 5.26 -11.73 38.79
C GLY A 29 6.58 -12.52 38.69
N ARG A 30 7.37 -12.32 37.63
CA ARG A 30 8.75 -12.83 37.48
C ARG A 30 9.68 -11.70 37.05
N ILE A 31 10.71 -11.47 37.85
CA ILE A 31 11.77 -10.48 37.58
C ILE A 31 12.68 -11.02 36.46
N LEU A 32 12.98 -10.19 35.47
CA LEU A 32 13.96 -10.53 34.44
C LEU A 32 15.37 -10.55 35.05
N ALA A 33 16.15 -11.59 34.74
CA ALA A 33 17.51 -11.73 35.25
C ALA A 33 18.43 -10.62 34.68
N THR A 34 19.24 -10.01 35.53
CA THR A 34 20.24 -8.98 35.17
C THR A 34 21.67 -9.47 35.47
N PRO A 35 22.15 -10.52 34.75
CA PRO A 35 23.46 -11.10 35.00
C PRO A 35 24.61 -10.19 34.54
N THR A 36 25.78 -10.35 35.16
CA THR A 36 26.98 -9.59 34.80
C THR A 36 27.49 -10.02 33.42
N LEU A 37 28.21 -9.13 32.73
CA LEU A 37 28.81 -9.45 31.42
C LEU A 37 29.71 -10.70 31.45
N ASP A 38 30.40 -10.93 32.56
CA ASP A 38 31.29 -12.09 32.69
C ASP A 38 30.50 -13.39 32.91
N ASP A 39 29.35 -13.33 33.60
CA ASP A 39 28.42 -14.45 33.72
C ASP A 39 27.86 -14.85 32.35
N VAL A 40 27.44 -13.86 31.55
CA VAL A 40 26.90 -14.08 30.20
C VAL A 40 27.92 -14.68 29.25
N LYS A 41 29.22 -14.35 29.40
CA LYS A 41 30.29 -14.99 28.62
C LYS A 41 30.50 -16.45 29.02
N ALA A 42 30.22 -16.80 30.27
CA ALA A 42 30.36 -18.16 30.78
C ALA A 42 29.14 -19.05 30.45
N TYR A 43 28.00 -18.46 30.07
CA TYR A 43 26.81 -19.22 29.71
C TYR A 43 27.01 -20.02 28.41
N GLY A 44 26.69 -21.31 28.49
CA GLY A 44 26.52 -22.16 27.32
C GLY A 44 25.33 -21.71 26.46
N ILE A 45 25.29 -22.17 25.20
CA ILE A 45 24.25 -21.77 24.24
C ILE A 45 22.84 -22.23 24.65
N ASP A 46 22.75 -23.33 25.41
CA ASP A 46 21.49 -23.89 25.91
C ASP A 46 20.96 -23.17 27.16
N ASN A 47 21.65 -22.14 27.64
CA ASN A 47 21.22 -21.39 28.81
C ASN A 47 19.91 -20.65 28.53
N VAL A 48 18.98 -20.70 29.48
CA VAL A 48 17.66 -20.04 29.40
C VAL A 48 17.76 -18.54 29.12
N PHE A 49 18.87 -17.88 29.49
CA PHE A 49 19.17 -16.49 29.12
C PHE A 49 19.11 -16.23 27.60
N TRP A 50 19.55 -17.20 26.79
CA TRP A 50 19.51 -17.10 25.33
C TRP A 50 18.15 -17.47 24.73
N ASN A 51 17.24 -18.02 25.54
CA ASN A 51 15.90 -18.35 25.14
C ASN A 51 14.94 -17.22 25.53
N MET A 52 14.00 -16.88 24.66
CA MET A 52 12.92 -15.94 24.96
C MET A 52 11.93 -16.48 26.01
N GLY A 53 12.21 -17.64 26.61
CA GLY A 53 11.36 -18.38 27.55
C GLY A 53 10.84 -17.56 28.74
N ALA A 54 11.64 -16.63 29.27
CA ALA A 54 11.22 -15.74 30.35
C ALA A 54 10.25 -14.63 29.90
N LEU A 55 10.19 -14.34 28.59
CA LEU A 55 9.29 -13.37 27.96
C LEU A 55 8.07 -14.05 27.31
N SER A 56 8.17 -15.34 26.98
CA SER A 56 7.00 -16.14 26.60
C SER A 56 6.25 -16.46 27.88
N HIS A 57 5.40 -15.55 28.34
CA HIS A 57 4.59 -15.76 29.53
C HIS A 57 3.60 -16.91 29.29
N PRO A 58 3.95 -18.17 29.59
CA PRO A 58 3.23 -19.31 29.07
C PRO A 58 1.96 -19.57 29.87
N ASP A 59 1.87 -19.00 31.07
CA ASP A 59 0.77 -19.14 32.02
C ASP A 59 -0.21 -17.95 31.97
N GLU A 60 0.07 -16.93 31.14
CA GLU A 60 -0.81 -15.78 31.04
C GLU A 60 -2.13 -16.15 30.34
N PRO A 61 -3.24 -15.45 30.64
CA PRO A 61 -4.55 -15.79 30.09
C PRO A 61 -4.58 -15.79 28.55
N TRP A 62 -3.83 -14.91 27.89
CA TRP A 62 -3.73 -14.89 26.43
C TRP A 62 -2.97 -16.09 25.84
N ALA A 63 -2.18 -16.80 26.63
CA ALA A 63 -1.42 -17.99 26.22
C ALA A 63 -2.17 -19.30 26.48
N VAL A 64 -3.01 -19.35 27.53
CA VAL A 64 -3.67 -20.59 27.99
C VAL A 64 -5.19 -20.56 27.85
N ASP A 65 -5.84 -19.43 28.15
CA ASP A 65 -7.31 -19.34 28.15
C ASP A 65 -7.84 -19.18 26.72
N LEU A 66 -8.56 -20.21 26.27
CA LEU A 66 -9.17 -20.25 24.94
C LEU A 66 -10.15 -19.09 24.71
N ASN A 67 -10.90 -18.68 25.73
CA ASN A 67 -11.88 -17.58 25.59
C ASN A 67 -11.16 -16.24 25.38
N VAL A 68 -10.07 -16.02 26.12
CA VAL A 68 -9.24 -14.81 25.96
C VAL A 68 -8.60 -14.80 24.58
N GLN A 69 -8.07 -15.93 24.11
CA GLN A 69 -7.52 -16.06 22.77
C GLN A 69 -8.57 -15.77 21.69
N GLN A 70 -9.74 -16.38 21.79
CA GLN A 70 -10.85 -16.16 20.84
C GLN A 70 -11.29 -14.69 20.85
N GLY A 71 -11.35 -14.04 22.02
CA GLY A 71 -11.63 -12.61 22.14
C GLY A 71 -10.59 -11.75 21.43
N ILE A 72 -9.31 -12.05 21.62
CA ILE A 72 -8.20 -11.37 20.92
C ILE A 72 -8.33 -11.54 19.41
N TRP A 73 -8.57 -12.77 18.93
CA TRP A 73 -8.76 -13.06 17.51
C TRP A 73 -9.96 -12.32 16.92
N ALA A 74 -11.09 -12.31 17.61
CA ALA A 74 -12.29 -11.60 17.18
C ALA A 74 -12.04 -10.09 17.09
N TYR A 75 -11.36 -9.51 18.08
CA TYR A 75 -10.99 -8.10 18.10
C TYR A 75 -10.03 -7.72 16.97
N LEU A 76 -8.98 -8.52 16.76
CA LEU A 76 -8.02 -8.31 15.67
C LEU A 76 -8.71 -8.43 14.31
N THR A 77 -9.57 -9.43 14.12
CA THR A 77 -10.33 -9.62 12.89
C THR A 77 -11.21 -8.41 12.61
N LEU A 78 -11.94 -7.90 13.62
CA LEU A 78 -12.77 -6.71 13.48
C LEU A 78 -11.93 -5.48 13.07
N THR A 79 -10.79 -5.28 13.73
CA THR A 79 -9.87 -4.18 13.45
C THR A 79 -9.33 -4.28 12.01
N HIS A 80 -8.87 -5.46 11.60
CA HIS A 80 -8.37 -5.71 10.25
C HIS A 80 -9.45 -5.47 9.18
N CYS A 81 -10.68 -5.94 9.41
CA CYS A 81 -11.81 -5.68 8.50
C CYS A 81 -12.06 -4.17 8.36
N HIS A 82 -11.98 -3.41 9.45
CA HIS A 82 -12.18 -1.97 9.41
C HIS A 82 -11.06 -1.25 8.66
N ASP A 83 -9.81 -1.67 8.85
CA ASP A 83 -8.68 -1.13 8.11
C ASP A 83 -8.73 -1.48 6.62
N GLU A 84 -9.18 -2.69 6.27
CA GLU A 84 -9.37 -3.10 4.88
C GLU A 84 -10.47 -2.28 4.20
N LEU A 85 -11.58 -2.00 4.88
CA LEU A 85 -12.61 -1.09 4.37
C LEU A 85 -12.06 0.32 4.12
N ARG A 86 -11.21 0.84 5.02
CA ARG A 86 -10.55 2.14 4.82
C ARG A 86 -9.61 2.10 3.61
N ARG A 87 -8.88 1.00 3.43
CA ARG A 87 -7.99 0.80 2.27
C ARG A 87 -8.76 0.76 0.97
N ILE A 88 -9.79 -0.06 0.87
CA ILE A 88 -10.68 -0.14 -0.31
C ILE A 88 -11.27 1.23 -0.64
N ALA A 89 -11.73 1.98 0.37
CA ALA A 89 -12.27 3.33 0.17
C ALA A 89 -11.22 4.31 -0.39
N ARG A 90 -9.97 4.24 0.08
CA ARG A 90 -8.86 5.05 -0.44
C ARG A 90 -8.50 4.69 -1.87
N GLU A 91 -8.35 3.40 -2.16
CA GLU A 91 -8.03 2.89 -3.49
C GLU A 91 -9.14 3.24 -4.48
N THR A 92 -10.41 3.11 -4.07
CA THR A 92 -11.57 3.52 -4.89
C THR A 92 -11.53 5.02 -5.20
N ARG A 93 -11.24 5.87 -4.21
CA ARG A 93 -11.13 7.32 -4.42
C ARG A 93 -10.00 7.66 -5.38
N GLN A 94 -8.84 7.02 -5.23
CA GLN A 94 -7.70 7.21 -6.14
C GLN A 94 -8.03 6.76 -7.56
N ALA A 95 -8.66 5.59 -7.72
CA ALA A 95 -9.10 5.10 -9.02
C ALA A 95 -10.08 6.07 -9.70
N ILE A 96 -11.04 6.63 -8.95
CA ILE A 96 -11.97 7.65 -9.47
C ILE A 96 -11.22 8.93 -9.87
N GLN A 97 -10.30 9.42 -9.03
CA GLN A 97 -9.50 10.60 -9.34
C GLN A 97 -8.67 10.41 -10.61
N TRP A 98 -8.04 9.24 -10.77
CA TRP A 98 -7.33 8.88 -11.99
C TRP A 98 -8.27 8.82 -13.19
N ALA A 99 -9.46 8.24 -13.03
CA ALA A 99 -10.43 8.18 -14.10
C ALA A 99 -10.91 9.58 -14.52
N ILE A 100 -11.15 10.50 -13.58
CA ILE A 100 -11.49 11.90 -13.89
C ILE A 100 -10.34 12.58 -14.63
N LYS A 101 -9.10 12.39 -14.16
CA LYS A 101 -7.91 12.94 -14.83
C LYS A 101 -7.79 12.43 -16.25
N ILE A 102 -7.88 11.11 -16.45
CA ILE A 102 -7.84 10.49 -17.78
C ILE A 102 -8.96 11.04 -18.66
N GLY A 103 -10.18 11.23 -18.13
CA GLY A 103 -11.27 11.85 -18.86
C GLY A 103 -10.90 13.26 -19.35
N GLY A 104 -10.37 14.11 -18.47
CA GLY A 104 -9.92 15.45 -18.86
C GLY A 104 -8.75 15.45 -19.86
N ASP A 105 -7.80 14.54 -19.71
CA ASP A 105 -6.68 14.38 -20.65
C ASP A 105 -7.21 13.92 -22.03
N LEU A 106 -8.21 13.03 -22.06
CA LEU A 106 -8.86 12.59 -23.30
C LEU A 106 -9.62 13.75 -23.97
N ASP A 107 -10.40 14.51 -23.22
CA ASP A 107 -11.15 15.67 -23.75
C ASP A 107 -10.18 16.73 -24.34
N GLN A 108 -9.03 16.95 -23.70
CA GLN A 108 -7.98 17.85 -24.22
C GLN A 108 -7.39 17.35 -25.54
N ILE A 109 -7.09 16.06 -25.64
CA ILE A 109 -6.56 15.46 -26.87
C ILE A 109 -7.62 15.49 -27.97
N GLU A 110 -8.88 15.19 -27.66
CA GLU A 110 -10.00 15.27 -28.61
C GLU A 110 -10.14 16.69 -29.16
N ASN A 111 -10.14 17.70 -28.29
CA ASN A 111 -10.17 19.10 -28.70
C ASN A 111 -8.96 19.48 -29.58
N CYS A 112 -7.75 19.00 -29.26
CA CYS A 112 -6.56 19.25 -30.08
C CYS A 112 -6.58 18.53 -31.44
N LEU A 113 -7.31 17.43 -31.55
CA LEU A 113 -7.49 16.66 -32.79
C LEU A 113 -8.63 17.21 -33.65
N ILE A 114 -9.68 17.78 -33.04
CA ILE A 114 -10.85 18.37 -33.73
C ILE A 114 -10.62 19.83 -34.11
N ALA A 115 -9.82 20.59 -33.34
CA ALA A 115 -9.45 21.95 -33.68
C ALA A 115 -8.68 21.93 -35.01
N GLU A 116 -9.42 22.09 -36.11
CA GLU A 116 -8.88 22.44 -37.40
C GLU A 116 -8.02 23.67 -37.19
N THR A 117 -6.76 23.56 -37.56
CA THR A 117 -5.77 24.63 -37.69
C THR A 117 -6.41 25.92 -38.22
N GLN A 118 -6.91 26.78 -37.34
CA GLN A 118 -7.04 28.19 -37.66
C GLN A 118 -5.63 28.75 -37.58
N GLU A 119 -5.14 29.33 -38.69
CA GLU A 119 -3.76 29.83 -38.87
C GLU A 119 -3.30 30.86 -37.82
N THR A 120 -4.20 31.27 -36.91
CA THR A 120 -3.98 32.30 -35.89
C THR A 120 -3.81 31.79 -34.46
N ASP A 121 -4.05 30.51 -34.17
CA ASP A 121 -3.92 29.98 -32.80
C ASP A 121 -2.53 29.39 -32.53
N VAL A 122 -1.93 29.79 -31.40
CA VAL A 122 -0.66 29.25 -30.91
C VAL A 122 -0.84 27.74 -30.68
N PRO A 123 -0.08 26.87 -31.37
CA PRO A 123 -0.27 25.43 -31.23
C PRO A 123 0.01 24.99 -29.79
N THR A 124 -0.97 24.38 -29.15
CA THR A 124 -0.80 23.75 -27.82
C THR A 124 0.32 22.71 -27.88
N GLU A 125 1.13 22.60 -26.82
CA GLU A 125 2.25 21.63 -26.70
C GLU A 125 1.83 20.19 -27.09
N ILE A 126 0.59 19.82 -26.77
CA ILE A 126 -0.02 18.53 -27.13
C ILE A 126 -0.18 18.40 -28.65
N HIS A 127 -0.66 19.42 -29.35
CA HIS A 127 -0.85 19.40 -30.80
C HIS A 127 0.50 19.26 -31.54
N GLN A 128 1.54 19.95 -31.06
CA GLN A 128 2.91 19.83 -31.60
C GLN A 128 3.47 18.41 -31.43
N ARG A 129 3.29 17.80 -30.26
CA ARG A 129 3.69 16.40 -30.04
C ARG A 129 2.93 15.43 -30.92
N LEU A 130 1.62 15.61 -31.09
CA LEU A 130 0.81 14.72 -31.94
C LEU A 130 1.23 14.81 -33.41
N THR A 131 1.52 16.01 -33.90
CA THR A 131 2.04 16.22 -35.27
C THR A 131 3.44 15.62 -35.43
N GLU A 132 4.34 15.79 -34.45
CA GLU A 132 5.66 15.14 -34.45
C GLU A 132 5.54 13.61 -34.53
N ILE A 133 4.66 13.01 -33.72
CA ILE A 133 4.42 11.56 -33.74
C ILE A 133 3.87 11.11 -35.10
N CYS A 134 2.96 11.87 -35.70
CA CYS A 134 2.42 11.54 -37.03
C CYS A 134 3.50 11.61 -38.11
N LEU A 135 4.38 12.62 -38.05
CA LEU A 135 5.49 12.80 -38.99
C LEU A 135 6.52 11.67 -38.87
N VAL A 136 6.93 11.33 -37.64
CA VAL A 136 7.92 10.27 -37.37
C VAL A 136 7.43 8.90 -37.81
N ASN A 137 6.14 8.60 -37.64
CA ASN A 137 5.56 7.29 -37.92
C ASN A 137 4.88 7.18 -39.29
N HIS A 138 4.87 8.26 -40.08
CA HIS A 138 4.15 8.36 -41.36
C HIS A 138 2.66 7.98 -41.25
N ILE A 139 2.00 8.36 -40.14
CA ILE A 139 0.59 8.05 -39.88
C ILE A 139 -0.26 9.28 -40.23
N PRO A 140 -1.32 9.14 -41.05
CA PRO A 140 -2.26 10.23 -41.29
C PRO A 140 -2.99 10.63 -40.00
N LEU A 141 -3.20 11.93 -39.78
CA LEU A 141 -3.91 12.45 -38.61
C LEU A 141 -5.32 11.86 -38.44
N SER A 142 -5.99 11.55 -39.55
CA SER A 142 -7.31 10.89 -39.57
C SER A 142 -7.31 9.48 -38.97
N VAL A 143 -6.22 8.73 -39.16
CA VAL A 143 -6.06 7.39 -38.56
C VAL A 143 -5.89 7.52 -37.05
N LEU A 144 -5.11 8.52 -36.60
CA LEU A 144 -4.92 8.81 -35.19
C LEU A 144 -6.24 9.25 -34.52
N GLN A 145 -7.00 10.13 -35.16
CA GLN A 145 -8.35 10.53 -34.73
C GLN A 145 -9.27 9.32 -34.56
N LEU A 146 -9.27 8.38 -35.51
CA LEU A 146 -10.12 7.19 -35.45
C LEU A 146 -9.70 6.23 -34.34
N ILE A 147 -8.39 6.02 -34.16
CA ILE A 147 -7.86 5.20 -33.04
C ILE A 147 -8.23 5.85 -31.71
N PHE A 148 -8.02 7.16 -31.59
CA PHE A 148 -8.34 7.91 -30.40
C PHE A 148 -9.83 7.86 -30.06
N GLY A 149 -10.71 8.10 -31.05
CA GLY A 149 -12.16 8.02 -30.86
C GLY A 149 -12.61 6.64 -30.38
N ARG A 150 -12.00 5.55 -30.88
CA ARG A 150 -12.27 4.19 -30.37
C ARG A 150 -11.81 3.99 -28.93
N LEU A 151 -10.67 4.56 -28.55
CA LEU A 151 -10.15 4.50 -27.18
C LEU A 151 -11.01 5.30 -26.21
N ALA A 152 -11.36 6.54 -26.56
CA ALA A 152 -12.26 7.39 -25.81
C ALA A 152 -13.63 6.74 -25.63
N GLN A 153 -14.19 6.15 -26.70
CA GLN A 153 -15.46 5.42 -26.61
C GLN A 153 -15.39 4.22 -25.65
N LYS A 154 -14.31 3.43 -25.69
CA LYS A 154 -14.11 2.32 -24.74
C LYS A 154 -14.01 2.83 -23.31
N PHE A 155 -13.29 3.92 -23.09
CA PHE A 155 -13.17 4.55 -21.77
C PHE A 155 -14.52 5.02 -21.25
N CYS A 156 -15.29 5.76 -22.06
CA CYS A 156 -16.64 6.21 -21.70
C CYS A 156 -17.60 5.05 -21.42
N ARG A 157 -17.53 3.96 -22.20
CA ARG A 157 -18.31 2.74 -21.93
C ARG A 157 -17.94 2.12 -20.59
N LEU A 158 -16.65 1.99 -20.29
CA LEU A 158 -16.20 1.49 -19.00
C LEU A 158 -16.75 2.37 -17.87
N TRP A 159 -16.62 3.69 -17.98
CA TRP A 159 -17.18 4.64 -17.01
C TRP A 159 -18.69 4.48 -16.83
N MET A 160 -19.43 4.33 -17.94
CA MET A 160 -20.87 4.12 -17.92
C MET A 160 -21.28 2.77 -17.30
N THR A 161 -20.45 1.72 -17.39
CA THR A 161 -20.75 0.44 -16.71
C THR A 161 -20.71 0.53 -15.19
N TRP A 162 -19.94 1.48 -14.65
CA TRP A 162 -19.84 1.73 -13.22
C TRP A 162 -21.07 2.50 -12.69
N ASN A 163 -21.85 3.12 -13.58
CA ASN A 163 -23.12 3.75 -13.25
C ASN A 163 -24.29 2.81 -13.56
N THR A 164 -24.99 2.35 -12.52
CA THR A 164 -26.11 1.38 -12.65
C THR A 164 -27.24 1.87 -13.55
N LYS A 165 -27.46 3.18 -13.66
CA LYS A 165 -28.45 3.78 -14.58
C LYS A 165 -27.96 3.75 -16.03
N CYS A 166 -26.70 4.10 -16.27
CA CYS A 166 -26.09 4.04 -17.61
C CYS A 166 -25.92 2.60 -18.12
N ARG A 167 -25.73 1.62 -17.23
CA ARG A 167 -25.68 0.19 -17.59
C ARG A 167 -26.95 -0.31 -18.27
N LYS A 168 -28.13 0.22 -17.92
CA LYS A 168 -29.40 -0.11 -18.61
C LYS A 168 -29.44 0.46 -20.03
N LEU A 169 -28.92 1.68 -20.21
CA LEU A 169 -28.87 2.37 -21.50
C LEU A 169 -27.84 1.71 -22.46
N LEU A 170 -26.68 1.29 -21.94
CA LEU A 170 -25.69 0.55 -22.73
C LEU A 170 -26.24 -0.78 -23.25
N ARG A 171 -26.91 -1.57 -22.38
CA ARG A 171 -27.58 -2.81 -22.81
C ARG A 171 -28.66 -2.58 -23.86
N TRP A 172 -29.34 -1.43 -23.81
CA TRP A 172 -30.31 -1.05 -24.83
C TRP A 172 -29.62 -0.75 -26.17
N SER A 173 -28.48 -0.04 -26.15
CA SER A 173 -27.70 0.30 -27.36
C SER A 173 -27.01 -0.89 -28.03
N GLU A 174 -26.77 -2.00 -27.32
CA GLU A 174 -26.19 -3.23 -27.88
C GLU A 174 -27.20 -4.07 -28.67
N ASN A 175 -28.50 -3.75 -28.57
CA ASN A 175 -29.58 -4.44 -29.28
C ASN A 175 -29.94 -3.77 -30.62
N TRP A 176 -29.16 -2.79 -31.07
CA TRP A 176 -29.29 -2.05 -32.32
C TRP A 176 -27.92 -1.97 -33.02
#